data_AF-A0A233VW47-F1
#
_entry.id   AF-A0A233VW47-F1
#
_cell.length_a   1.000
_cell.length_b   1.000
_cell.length_c   1.000
_cell.angle_alpha   90.00
_cell.angle_beta   90.00
_cell.angle_gamma   90.00
#
_symmetry.space_group_name_H-M   'P 1'
#
loop_
_entity.id
_entity.type
_entity.pdbx_description
1 polymer ?
#
loop_
_entity_poly.entity_id
_entity_poly.type
_entity_poly.pdbx_seq_one_letter_code
_entity_poly.pdbx_strand_id
1 'polypeptide(L)'
;MKIKISNAKLIILAILTFVIETIAVVATQNLTGINRIFIIISFTLITTIALILSFILIQVLYNMIMDRKIAGEIRKYMLDYEQNGNLDKLFQNFKKIKDKPKTDYAKSLYYFNLAIAYVEDHQFQKAREVLQKSTLQKYNQSFDQIFKMLLNDIDKHEKEYNEAQKTPEN
;
A
#
# COMPACT_ATOMS: atom_id res chain seq x y z
N MET A 1 3.62 6.80 -14.89
CA MET A 1 4.03 5.57 -14.16
C MET A 1 4.72 4.63 -15.13
N LYS A 2 6.05 4.44 -15.05
CA LYS A 2 6.78 3.51 -15.94
C LYS A 2 6.68 2.09 -15.37
N ILE A 3 5.93 1.22 -16.04
CA ILE A 3 5.84 -0.20 -15.67
C ILE A 3 7.12 -0.88 -16.17
N LYS A 4 8.10 -1.10 -15.27
CA LYS A 4 9.25 -1.98 -15.56
C LYS A 4 8.77 -3.44 -15.46
N ILE A 5 8.48 -4.06 -16.60
CA ILE A 5 8.24 -5.50 -16.70
C ILE A 5 9.61 -6.19 -16.81
N SER A 6 9.89 -7.20 -15.98
CA SER A 6 11.14 -7.94 -16.07
C SER A 6 11.15 -8.85 -17.30
N ASN A 7 12.33 -9.13 -17.85
CA ASN A 7 12.50 -10.03 -19.01
C ASN A 7 11.86 -11.41 -18.76
N ALA A 8 11.92 -11.93 -17.53
CA ALA A 8 11.26 -13.19 -17.17
C ALA A 8 9.73 -13.13 -17.31
N LYS A 9 9.09 -12.00 -16.95
CA LYS A 9 7.65 -11.80 -17.11
C LYS A 9 7.24 -11.68 -18.57
N LEU A 10 8.08 -11.06 -19.41
CA LEU A 10 7.86 -10.99 -20.86
C LEU A 10 7.95 -12.37 -21.51
N ILE A 11 8.92 -13.20 -21.11
CA ILE A 11 9.06 -14.57 -21.61
C ILE A 11 7.84 -15.42 -21.25
N ILE A 12 7.37 -15.34 -20.00
CA ILE A 12 6.16 -16.06 -19.56
C ILE A 12 4.93 -15.62 -20.35
N LEU A 13 4.77 -14.31 -20.58
CA LEU A 13 3.67 -13.78 -21.38
C LEU A 13 3.72 -14.29 -22.82
N ALA A 14 4.89 -14.30 -23.45
CA ALA A 14 5.07 -14.79 -24.82
C ALA A 14 4.72 -16.29 -24.95
N ILE A 15 5.13 -17.11 -23.98
CA ILE A 15 4.79 -18.54 -23.94
C ILE A 15 3.27 -18.73 -23.79
N LEU A 16 2.63 -17.99 -22.89
CA LEU A 16 1.18 -18.04 -22.70
C LEU A 16 0.41 -17.63 -23.96
N THR A 17 0.83 -16.56 -24.64
CA THR A 17 0.22 -16.12 -25.90
C THR A 17 0.36 -17.19 -26.99
N PHE A 18 1.55 -17.79 -27.13
CA PHE A 18 1.78 -18.86 -28.11
C PHE A 18 0.90 -20.09 -27.86
N VAL A 19 0.72 -20.49 -26.58
CA VAL A 19 -0.16 -21.61 -26.21
C VAL A 19 -1.62 -21.31 -26.55
N ILE A 20 -2.08 -20.09 -26.25
CA ILE A 20 -3.45 -19.64 -26.56
C ILE A 20 -3.71 -19.65 -28.06
N GLU A 21 -2.79 -19.11 -28.86
CA GLU A 21 -2.88 -19.10 -30.32
C GLU A 21 -2.95 -20.52 -30.86
N THR A 22 -2.13 -21.42 -30.33
CA THR A 22 -2.13 -22.84 -30.72
C THR A 22 -3.49 -23.49 -30.43
N ILE A 23 -4.07 -23.26 -29.25
CA ILE A 23 -5.40 -23.77 -28.89
C ILE A 23 -6.48 -23.21 -29.82
N ALA A 24 -6.43 -21.91 -30.14
CA ALA A 24 -7.39 -21.26 -31.04
C ALA A 24 -7.31 -21.83 -32.47
N VAL A 25 -6.10 -22.08 -32.97
CA VAL A 25 -5.88 -22.68 -34.30
C VAL A 25 -6.43 -24.10 -34.38
N VAL A 26 -6.24 -24.90 -33.31
CA VAL A 26 -6.77 -26.27 -33.21
C VAL A 26 -8.30 -26.26 -33.08
N ALA A 27 -8.85 -25.42 -32.21
CA ALA A 27 -10.30 -25.32 -31.99
C ALA A 27 -11.08 -24.89 -33.26
N THR A 28 -10.41 -24.18 -34.17
CA THR A 28 -11.01 -23.68 -35.42
C THR A 28 -10.61 -24.50 -36.66
N GLN A 29 -10.01 -25.68 -36.49
CA GLN A 29 -9.48 -26.49 -37.60
C GLN A 29 -10.51 -26.86 -38.68
N ASN A 30 -11.79 -26.96 -38.33
CA ASN A 30 -12.89 -27.30 -39.24
C ASN A 30 -13.56 -26.06 -39.88
N LEU A 31 -13.09 -24.86 -39.55
CA LEU A 31 -13.57 -23.60 -40.13
C LEU A 31 -12.60 -23.15 -41.22
N THR A 32 -13.11 -22.63 -42.34
CA THR A 32 -12.30 -22.20 -43.49
C THR A 32 -12.52 -20.73 -43.82
N GLY A 33 -11.53 -20.13 -44.48
CA GLY A 33 -11.63 -18.76 -44.98
C GLY A 33 -11.56 -17.70 -43.87
N ILE A 34 -12.11 -16.52 -44.17
CA ILE A 34 -11.93 -15.32 -43.36
C ILE A 34 -12.53 -15.43 -41.95
N ASN A 35 -13.59 -16.24 -41.79
CA ASN A 35 -14.24 -16.48 -40.51
C ASN A 35 -13.31 -17.18 -39.51
N ARG A 36 -12.46 -18.11 -39.98
CA ARG A 36 -11.45 -18.77 -39.14
C ARG A 36 -10.45 -17.75 -38.59
N ILE A 37 -9.96 -16.86 -39.46
CA ILE A 37 -8.97 -15.83 -39.11
C ILE A 37 -9.58 -14.86 -38.08
N PHE A 38 -10.81 -14.38 -38.30
CA PHE A 38 -11.49 -13.50 -37.36
C PHE A 38 -11.70 -14.13 -35.99
N ILE A 39 -12.06 -15.42 -35.93
CA ILE A 39 -12.23 -16.13 -34.66
C ILE A 39 -10.90 -16.25 -33.92
N ILE A 40 -9.82 -16.63 -34.60
CA ILE A 40 -8.49 -16.76 -33.97
C ILE A 40 -8.03 -15.42 -33.40
N ILE A 41 -8.15 -14.33 -34.18
CA ILE A 41 -7.75 -12.98 -33.75
C ILE A 41 -8.60 -12.54 -32.55
N SER A 42 -9.92 -12.70 -32.63
CA SER A 42 -10.83 -12.26 -31.56
C SER A 42 -10.60 -13.04 -30.27
N PHE A 43 -10.42 -14.37 -30.37
CA PHE A 43 -10.12 -15.22 -29.23
C PHE A 43 -8.78 -14.85 -28.59
N THR A 44 -7.73 -14.64 -29.39
CA THR A 44 -6.40 -14.26 -28.91
C THR A 44 -6.42 -12.89 -28.23
N LEU A 45 -7.17 -11.93 -28.78
CA LEU A 45 -7.32 -10.60 -28.18
C LEU A 45 -8.06 -10.66 -26.83
N ILE A 46 -9.20 -11.35 -26.77
CA ILE A 46 -10.01 -11.46 -25.54
C ILE A 46 -9.21 -12.15 -24.43
N THR A 47 -8.55 -13.26 -24.74
CA THR A 47 -7.76 -14.02 -23.78
C THR A 47 -6.52 -13.25 -23.31
N THR A 48 -5.85 -12.52 -24.19
CA THR A 48 -4.72 -11.66 -23.81
C THR A 48 -5.16 -10.54 -22.86
N ILE A 49 -6.29 -9.88 -23.15
CA ILE A 49 -6.86 -8.86 -22.26
C ILE A 49 -7.23 -9.47 -20.90
N ALA A 50 -7.89 -10.62 -20.89
CA ALA A 50 -8.25 -11.33 -19.67
C ALA A 50 -7.01 -11.66 -18.82
N LEU A 51 -5.93 -12.17 -19.43
CA LEU A 51 -4.69 -12.47 -18.73
C LEU A 51 -4.04 -11.22 -18.12
N ILE A 52 -4.00 -10.11 -18.85
CA ILE A 52 -3.46 -8.84 -18.34
C ILE A 52 -4.27 -8.37 -17.13
N LEU A 53 -5.61 -8.40 -17.21
CA LEU A 53 -6.49 -8.02 -16.11
C LEU A 53 -6.32 -8.95 -14.90
N SER A 54 -6.28 -10.26 -15.11
CA SER A 54 -6.03 -11.24 -14.05
C SER A 54 -4.69 -11.00 -13.38
N PHE A 55 -3.64 -10.72 -14.14
CA PHE A 55 -2.31 -10.41 -13.60
C PHE A 55 -2.33 -9.14 -12.73
N ILE A 56 -2.99 -8.08 -13.20
CA ILE A 56 -3.14 -6.83 -12.43
C ILE A 56 -3.88 -7.12 -11.11
N LEU A 57 -5.00 -7.84 -11.17
CA LEU A 57 -5.79 -8.20 -9.98
C LEU A 57 -4.98 -9.03 -8.98
N ILE A 58 -4.24 -10.04 -9.44
CA ILE A 58 -3.37 -10.86 -8.59
C ILE A 58 -2.31 -9.99 -7.91
N GLN A 59 -1.69 -9.06 -8.64
CA GLN A 59 -0.69 -8.16 -8.07
C GLN A 59 -1.29 -7.22 -7.01
N VAL A 60 -2.50 -6.69 -7.24
CA VAL A 60 -3.23 -5.87 -6.27
C VAL A 60 -3.55 -6.69 -5.02
N LEU A 61 -4.10 -7.90 -5.18
CA LEU A 61 -4.42 -8.79 -4.06
C LEU A 61 -3.16 -9.17 -3.26
N TYR A 62 -2.06 -9.49 -3.94
CA TYR A 62 -0.78 -9.79 -3.29
C TYR A 62 -0.29 -8.61 -2.45
N ASN A 63 -0.32 -7.39 -3.00
CA ASN A 63 0.07 -6.19 -2.27
C ASN A 63 -0.82 -5.97 -1.03
N MET A 64 -2.13 -6.16 -1.16
CA MET A 64 -3.08 -6.06 -0.03
C MET A 64 -2.80 -7.10 1.06
N ILE A 65 -2.48 -8.34 0.69
CA ILE A 65 -2.13 -9.40 1.66
C ILE A 65 -0.85 -9.05 2.41
N MET A 66 0.18 -8.58 1.70
CA MET A 66 1.43 -8.15 2.34
C MET A 66 1.20 -6.99 3.30
N ASP A 67 0.41 -6.01 2.87
CA ASP A 67 0.08 -4.84 3.69
C ASP A 67 -0.78 -5.17 4.90
N ARG A 68 -1.66 -6.17 4.82
CA ARG A 68 -2.40 -6.68 5.98
C ARG A 68 -1.46 -7.24 7.05
N LYS A 69 -0.36 -7.89 6.64
CA LYS A 69 0.68 -8.35 7.58
C LYS A 69 1.38 -7.16 8.24
N ILE A 70 1.71 -6.12 7.46
CA ILE A 70 2.33 -4.89 7.99
C ILE A 70 1.41 -4.17 8.98
N ALA A 71 0.11 -4.06 8.69
CA ALA A 71 -0.85 -3.50 9.64
C ALA A 71 -0.91 -4.31 10.94
N GLY A 72 -0.80 -5.64 10.86
CA GLY A 72 -0.65 -6.52 12.03
C GLY A 72 0.63 -6.27 12.82
N GLU A 73 1.77 -6.07 12.13
CA GLU A 73 3.05 -5.70 12.77
C GLU A 73 2.94 -4.35 13.49
N ILE A 74 2.40 -3.32 12.84
CA ILE A 74 2.17 -1.98 13.44
C ILE A 74 1.33 -2.11 14.70
N ARG A 75 0.18 -2.80 14.64
CA ARG A 75 -0.69 -3.00 15.81
C ARG A 75 0.05 -3.69 16.95
N LYS A 76 0.85 -4.72 16.65
CA LYS A 76 1.67 -5.41 17.67
C LYS A 76 2.68 -4.47 18.30
N TYR A 77 3.31 -3.59 17.52
CA TYR A 77 4.29 -2.63 18.04
C TYR A 77 3.64 -1.58 18.96
N MET A 78 2.48 -1.05 18.57
CA MET A 78 1.75 -0.08 19.39
C MET A 78 1.26 -0.72 20.70
N LEU A 79 0.72 -1.94 20.66
CA LEU A 79 0.30 -2.66 21.88
C LEU A 79 1.48 -2.96 22.82
N ASP A 80 2.64 -3.36 22.27
CA ASP A 80 3.86 -3.58 23.06
C ASP A 80 4.37 -2.29 23.70
N TYR A 81 4.22 -1.15 23.01
CA TYR A 81 4.50 0.17 23.57
C TYR A 81 3.51 0.53 24.68
N GLU A 82 2.20 0.42 24.47
CA GLU A 82 1.18 0.71 25.48
C GLU A 82 1.39 -0.10 26.77
N GLN A 83 1.88 -1.34 26.66
CA GLN A 83 2.13 -2.21 27.81
C GLN A 83 3.44 -1.92 28.53
N ASN A 84 4.49 -1.52 27.82
CA ASN A 84 5.86 -1.46 28.36
C ASN A 84 6.47 -0.04 28.37
N GLY A 85 5.83 0.95 27.76
CA GLY A 85 6.30 2.34 27.65
C GLY A 85 7.62 2.53 26.90
N ASN A 86 8.15 1.51 26.22
CA ASN A 86 9.48 1.57 25.62
C ASN A 86 9.45 2.21 24.23
N LEU A 87 9.66 3.53 24.22
CA LEU A 87 9.58 4.36 23.02
C LEU A 87 10.74 4.10 22.03
N ASP A 88 11.96 3.85 22.53
CA ASP A 88 13.11 3.50 21.69
C ASP A 88 12.85 2.23 20.86
N LYS A 89 12.29 1.20 21.52
CA LYS A 89 11.91 -0.05 20.87
C LYS A 89 10.82 0.18 19.84
N LEU A 90 9.85 1.06 20.10
CA LEU A 90 8.80 1.43 19.14
C LEU A 90 9.40 2.04 17.88
N PHE A 91 10.30 3.02 18.00
CA PHE A 91 10.97 3.62 16.84
C PHE A 91 11.84 2.63 16.07
N GLN A 92 12.58 1.76 16.77
CA GLN A 92 13.35 0.69 16.11
C GLN A 92 12.43 -0.24 15.30
N ASN A 93 11.26 -0.56 15.83
CA ASN A 93 10.28 -1.38 15.13
C ASN A 93 9.71 -0.67 13.90
N PHE A 94 9.37 0.62 13.98
CA PHE A 94 8.96 1.40 12.81
C PHE A 94 10.05 1.50 11.74
N LYS A 95 11.33 1.57 12.13
CA LYS A 95 12.45 1.57 11.17
C LYS A 95 12.52 0.28 10.36
N LYS A 96 12.19 -0.87 10.95
CA LYS A 96 12.19 -2.19 10.26
C LYS A 96 11.14 -2.29 9.16
N ILE A 97 10.07 -1.49 9.23
CA ILE A 97 8.92 -1.61 8.32
C ILE A 97 8.74 -0.41 7.39
N LYS A 98 9.57 0.64 7.48
CA LYS A 98 9.43 1.91 6.77
C LYS A 98 9.10 1.78 5.27
N ASP A 99 9.82 0.92 4.55
CA ASP A 99 9.70 0.78 3.09
C ASP A 99 8.92 -0.49 2.65
N LYS A 100 8.30 -1.18 3.61
CA LYS A 100 7.52 -2.40 3.34
C LYS A 100 6.12 -2.13 2.77
N PRO A 101 5.33 -1.13 3.25
CA PRO A 101 4.00 -0.84 2.73
C PRO A 101 3.97 -0.64 1.20
N LYS A 102 3.03 -1.29 0.52
CA LYS A 102 2.90 -1.22 -0.95
C LYS A 102 1.75 -0.33 -1.40
N THR A 103 0.63 -0.36 -0.69
CA THR A 103 -0.56 0.45 -0.95
C THR A 103 -0.52 1.76 -0.18
N ASP A 104 -1.26 2.75 -0.66
CA ASP A 104 -1.35 4.05 0.01
C ASP A 104 -2.09 3.94 1.36
N TYR A 105 -3.02 2.99 1.49
CA TYR A 105 -3.65 2.65 2.77
C TYR A 105 -2.63 2.25 3.84
N ALA A 106 -1.75 1.30 3.54
CA ALA A 106 -0.76 0.84 4.51
C ALA A 106 0.32 1.89 4.80
N LYS A 107 0.70 2.70 3.81
CA LYS A 107 1.59 3.86 4.02
C LYS A 107 0.98 4.88 4.95
N SER A 108 -0.30 5.22 4.77
CA SER A 108 -1.01 6.14 5.65
C SER A 108 -1.10 5.61 7.07
N LEU A 109 -1.43 4.34 7.27
CA LEU A 109 -1.40 3.70 8.58
C LEU A 109 -0.01 3.80 9.23
N TYR A 110 1.05 3.50 8.48
CA TYR A 110 2.42 3.63 8.96
C TYR A 110 2.72 5.07 9.42
N TYR A 111 2.42 6.07 8.60
CA TYR A 111 2.69 7.47 8.94
C TYR A 111 1.85 7.98 10.11
N PHE A 112 0.58 7.57 10.23
CA PHE A 112 -0.28 7.98 11.33
C PHE A 112 0.25 7.46 12.66
N ASN A 113 0.60 6.17 12.73
CA ASN A 113 1.14 5.58 13.96
C ASN A 113 2.55 6.09 14.28
N LEU A 114 3.37 6.36 13.27
CA LEU A 114 4.67 6.99 13.49
C LEU A 114 4.54 8.44 13.97
N ALA A 115 3.52 9.18 13.51
CA ALA A 115 3.24 10.53 14.01
C ALA A 115 2.85 10.48 15.49
N ILE A 116 2.01 9.52 15.91
CA ILE A 116 1.67 9.29 17.31
C ILE A 116 2.95 9.03 18.13
N ALA A 117 3.84 8.16 17.68
CA ALA A 117 5.10 7.91 18.38
C ALA A 117 5.97 9.18 18.54
N TYR A 118 5.96 10.09 17.56
CA TYR A 118 6.65 11.38 17.70
C TYR A 118 5.95 12.35 18.65
N VAL A 119 4.62 12.27 18.82
CA VAL A 119 3.89 13.06 19.83
C VAL A 119 4.27 12.60 21.23
N GLU A 120 4.33 11.28 21.44
CA GLU A 120 4.76 10.67 22.71
C GLU A 120 6.20 11.07 23.06
N ASP A 121 7.06 11.24 22.05
CA ASP A 121 8.45 11.72 22.21
C ASP A 121 8.55 13.26 22.31
N HIS A 122 7.42 13.96 22.35
CA HIS A 122 7.31 15.43 22.34
C HIS A 122 7.98 16.12 21.12
N GLN A 123 8.16 15.38 20.03
CA GLN A 123 8.70 15.89 18.76
C GLN A 123 7.57 16.32 17.81
N PHE A 124 6.77 17.28 18.25
CA PHE A 124 5.53 17.70 17.58
C PHE A 124 5.74 18.13 16.12
N GLN A 125 6.82 18.85 15.83
CA GLN A 125 7.14 19.25 14.46
C GLN A 125 7.39 18.03 13.54
N LYS A 126 8.12 17.01 14.02
CA LYS A 126 8.35 15.78 13.26
C LYS A 126 7.06 14.97 13.10
N ALA A 127 6.19 14.97 14.12
CA ALA A 127 4.87 14.34 14.02
C ALA A 127 4.06 14.93 12.86
N ARG A 128 4.00 16.26 12.74
CA ARG A 128 3.32 16.97 11.62
C ARG A 128 3.95 16.63 10.27
N GLU A 129 5.27 16.70 10.17
CA GLU A 129 6.00 16.40 8.92
C GLU A 129 5.74 14.98 8.42
N VAL A 130 5.71 14.01 9.35
CA VAL A 130 5.45 12.62 9.00
C VAL A 130 3.98 12.40 8.65
N LEU A 131 3.05 13.00 9.40
CA LEU A 131 1.62 12.93 9.12
C LEU A 131 1.30 13.42 7.69
N GLN A 132 1.96 14.50 7.24
CA GLN A 132 1.82 15.06 5.90
C GLN A 132 2.35 14.17 4.75
N LYS A 133 3.16 13.14 5.04
CA LYS A 133 3.64 12.18 4.03
C LYS A 133 2.57 11.20 3.57
N SER A 134 1.50 11.04 4.34
CA SER A 134 0.30 10.36 3.87
C SER A 134 -0.23 11.09 2.63
N THR A 135 -0.65 10.35 1.61
CA THR A 135 -1.31 10.93 0.41
C THR A 135 -2.80 10.59 0.36
N LEU A 136 -3.23 9.57 1.10
CA LEU A 136 -4.58 9.01 0.99
C LEU A 136 -5.67 9.99 1.47
N GLN A 137 -5.35 10.87 2.41
CA GLN A 137 -6.26 11.92 2.88
C GLN A 137 -6.69 12.88 1.76
N LYS A 138 -5.91 13.02 0.68
CA LYS A 138 -6.27 13.87 -0.45
C LYS A 138 -7.41 13.32 -1.30
N TYR A 139 -7.66 12.01 -1.20
CA TYR A 139 -8.58 11.29 -2.10
C TYR A 139 -9.62 10.46 -1.34
N ASN A 140 -9.54 10.38 -0.01
CA ASN A 140 -10.44 9.61 0.84
C ASN A 140 -10.91 10.43 2.04
N GLN A 141 -12.21 10.71 2.10
CA GLN A 141 -12.82 11.58 3.11
C GLN A 141 -12.66 11.05 4.54
N SER A 142 -12.78 9.73 4.75
CA SER A 142 -12.58 9.15 6.08
C SER A 142 -11.14 9.31 6.56
N PHE A 143 -10.17 9.15 5.66
CA PHE A 143 -8.76 9.42 5.98
C PHE A 143 -8.45 10.90 6.19
N ASP A 144 -9.14 11.80 5.49
CA ASP A 144 -9.06 13.24 5.74
C ASP A 144 -9.55 13.63 7.13
N GLN A 145 -10.65 13.02 7.59
CA GLN A 145 -11.16 13.22 8.95
C GLN A 145 -10.15 12.73 10.00
N ILE A 146 -9.59 11.53 9.82
CA ILE A 146 -8.57 10.99 10.73
C ILE A 146 -7.32 11.88 10.73
N PHE A 147 -6.86 12.32 9.56
CA PHE A 147 -5.72 13.21 9.42
C PHE A 147 -5.93 14.52 10.20
N LYS A 148 -7.09 15.16 10.04
CA LYS A 148 -7.44 16.40 10.75
C LYS A 148 -7.55 16.19 12.26
N MET A 149 -8.13 15.08 12.70
CA MET A 149 -8.21 14.72 14.11
C MET A 149 -6.82 14.59 14.72
N LEU A 150 -5.93 13.82 14.08
CA LEU A 150 -4.55 13.66 14.55
C LEU A 150 -3.77 14.97 14.56
N LEU A 151 -3.98 15.84 13.56
CA LEU A 151 -3.33 17.15 13.53
C LEU A 151 -3.78 18.03 14.71
N ASN A 152 -5.08 18.05 14.99
CA ASN A 152 -5.62 18.77 16.14
C ASN A 152 -5.12 18.20 17.47
N ASP A 153 -5.00 16.87 17.58
CA ASP A 153 -4.46 16.21 18.77
C ASP A 153 -2.99 16.59 18.98
N ILE A 154 -2.17 16.63 17.92
CA ILE A 154 -0.79 17.12 17.99
C ILE A 154 -0.75 18.55 18.55
N ASP A 155 -1.57 19.45 18.00
CA ASP A 155 -1.60 20.86 18.41
C ASP A 155 -2.04 21.01 19.87
N LYS A 156 -3.01 20.19 20.30
CA LYS A 156 -3.48 20.15 21.69
C LYS A 156 -2.38 19.66 22.64
N HIS A 157 -1.74 18.54 22.33
CA HIS A 157 -0.66 17.98 23.15
C HIS A 157 0.54 18.91 23.25
N GLU A 158 0.92 19.59 22.15
CA GLU A 158 2.00 20.59 22.18
C GLU A 158 1.65 21.77 23.10
N LYS A 159 0.41 22.25 23.04
CA LYS A 159 -0.06 23.33 23.93
C LYS A 159 0.00 22.92 25.40
N GLU A 160 -0.55 21.75 25.74
CA GLU A 160 -0.55 21.21 27.10
C GLU A 160 0.87 21.01 27.64
N TYR A 161 1.77 20.46 26.82
CA TYR A 161 3.18 20.28 27.18
C TYR A 161 3.88 21.62 27.46
N ASN A 162 3.67 22.62 26.60
CA ASN A 162 4.26 23.95 26.75
C ASN A 162 3.71 24.72 27.96
N GLU A 163 2.45 24.50 28.33
CA GLU A 163 1.85 25.07 29.54
C GLU A 163 2.39 24.40 30.81
N ALA A 164 2.54 23.07 30.81
CA ALA A 164 3.14 22.33 31.92
C ALA A 164 4.58 22.77 32.19
N GLN A 165 5.39 22.97 31.14
CA GLN A 165 6.78 23.46 31.24
C GLN A 165 6.90 24.87 31.84
N LYS A 166 5.85 25.70 31.76
CA LYS A 166 5.83 27.08 32.25
C LYS A 166 5.46 27.22 33.72
N THR A 167 5.01 26.15 34.36
CA THR A 167 4.59 26.16 35.77
C THR A 167 5.74 25.58 36.60
N PRO A 168 6.57 26.38 37.29
CA PRO A 168 7.55 25.82 38.21
C PRO A 168 6.79 25.17 39.38
N GLU A 169 7.19 23.97 39.77
CA GLU A 169 6.77 23.39 41.05
C GLU A 169 7.10 24.39 42.16
N ASN A 170 6.07 24.85 42.88
CA ASN A 170 6.19 25.75 44.04
C ASN A 170 6.92 25.07 45.21
#